data_AF-A8UDQ7-F1
#
_entry.id   AF-A8UDQ7-F1
#
_cell.length_a   1.000
_cell.length_b   1.000
_cell.length_c   1.000
_cell.angle_alpha   90.00
_cell.angle_beta   90.00
_cell.angle_gamma   90.00
#
_symmetry.space_group_name_H-M   'P 1'
#
loop_
_entity.id
_entity.type
_entity.pdbx_description
1 polymer ?
#
loop_
_entity_poly.entity_id
_entity_poly.type
_entity_poly.pdbx_seq_one_letter_code
_entity_poly.pdbx_strand_id
1 'polypeptide(L)'
;RLIINRIRKRMMQDGEVMDIDEITRHLSIDLLGIVFDDDDVVRSSNKGDPIVLNPKNPASQGYRNIARRILGETVPLMTLTKEKPTFWQKIFGKRK
;
A
#
# COMPACT_ATOMS: atom_id res chain seq x y z
N ARG A 1 -0.98 -18.29 -2.45
CA ARG A 1 -1.16 -16.94 -1.86
C ARG A 1 -0.19 -15.99 -2.56
N LEU A 2 -0.63 -14.78 -2.94
CA LEU A 2 0.09 -13.82 -3.78
C LEU A 2 0.44 -12.55 -2.99
N ILE A 3 1.63 -12.00 -3.18
CA ILE A 3 2.00 -10.66 -2.72
C ILE A 3 2.30 -9.82 -3.96
N ILE A 4 1.66 -8.65 -4.08
CA ILE A 4 1.98 -7.70 -5.14
C ILE A 4 2.85 -6.60 -4.54
N ASN A 5 4.08 -6.52 -5.01
CA ASN A 5 5.07 -5.56 -4.50
C ASN A 5 5.26 -4.39 -5.47
N ARG A 6 5.85 -3.30 -4.97
CA ARG A 6 6.23 -2.10 -5.73
C ARG A 6 5.06 -1.46 -6.48
N ILE A 7 3.89 -1.45 -5.87
CA ILE A 7 2.74 -0.76 -6.46
C ILE A 7 2.96 0.75 -6.38
N ARG A 8 2.87 1.42 -7.53
CA ARG A 8 2.89 2.89 -7.61
C ARG A 8 1.46 3.41 -7.59
N LYS A 9 1.07 4.05 -6.49
CA LYS A 9 -0.30 4.53 -6.26
C LYS A 9 -0.83 5.41 -7.39
N ARG A 10 0.03 6.27 -7.95
CA ARG A 10 -0.33 7.15 -9.07
C ARG A 10 -0.67 6.35 -10.34
N MET A 11 0.20 5.43 -10.75
CA MET A 11 -0.01 4.62 -11.95
C MET A 11 -1.28 3.75 -11.84
N MET A 12 -1.58 3.23 -10.64
CA MET A 12 -2.85 2.52 -10.37
C MET A 12 -4.06 3.43 -10.55
N GLN A 13 -4.00 4.67 -10.05
CA GLN A 13 -5.10 5.63 -10.16
C GLN A 13 -5.30 6.14 -11.59
N ASP A 14 -4.21 6.23 -12.34
CA ASP A 14 -4.19 6.70 -13.72
C ASP A 14 -4.55 5.57 -14.72
N GLY A 15 -4.70 4.32 -14.25
CA GLY A 15 -5.05 3.17 -15.07
C GLY A 15 -3.91 2.62 -15.93
N GLU A 16 -2.67 3.00 -15.62
CA GLU A 16 -1.46 2.61 -16.37
C GLU A 16 -0.96 1.19 -16.03
N VAL A 17 -1.50 0.59 -14.98
CA VAL A 17 -1.16 -0.75 -14.50
C VAL A 17 -2.41 -1.60 -14.38
N MET A 18 -2.24 -2.92 -14.53
CA MET A 18 -3.32 -3.90 -14.41
C MET A 18 -3.99 -3.81 -13.03
N ASP A 19 -5.30 -3.95 -13.01
CA ASP A 19 -6.08 -3.93 -11.78
C ASP A 19 -5.78 -5.15 -10.90
N ILE A 20 -5.81 -4.97 -9.59
CA ILE A 20 -5.47 -6.03 -8.61
C ILE A 20 -6.45 -7.21 -8.73
N ASP A 21 -7.73 -6.94 -8.97
CA ASP A 21 -8.75 -7.99 -9.09
C ASP A 21 -8.60 -8.75 -10.42
N GLU A 22 -8.05 -8.11 -11.45
CA GLU A 22 -7.68 -8.79 -12.70
C GLU A 22 -6.46 -9.72 -12.50
N ILE A 23 -5.41 -9.26 -11.82
CA ILE A 23 -4.21 -10.07 -11.53
C ILE A 23 -4.58 -11.34 -10.77
N THR A 24 -5.39 -11.21 -9.71
CA THR A 24 -5.78 -12.36 -8.87
C THR A 24 -6.64 -13.37 -9.62
N ARG A 25 -7.58 -12.91 -10.45
CA ARG A 25 -8.40 -13.77 -11.32
C ARG A 25 -7.55 -14.48 -12.38
N HIS A 26 -6.66 -13.76 -13.06
CA HIS A 26 -5.83 -14.33 -14.11
C HIS A 26 -4.89 -15.41 -13.58
N LEU A 27 -4.27 -15.16 -12.42
CA LEU A 27 -3.34 -16.11 -11.80
C LEU A 27 -4.06 -17.23 -11.02
N SER A 28 -5.35 -17.06 -10.69
CA SER A 28 -6.09 -17.97 -9.82
C SER A 28 -5.41 -18.17 -8.45
N ILE A 29 -4.89 -17.08 -7.87
CA ILE A 29 -4.20 -17.09 -6.57
C ILE A 29 -4.77 -16.02 -5.65
N ASP A 30 -5.10 -16.42 -4.41
CA ASP A 30 -5.57 -15.51 -3.38
C ASP A 30 -4.52 -14.45 -3.00
N LEU A 31 -4.94 -13.19 -2.99
CA LEU A 31 -4.12 -12.07 -2.56
C LEU A 31 -3.89 -12.09 -1.04
N LEU A 32 -2.62 -12.13 -0.64
CA LEU A 32 -2.16 -12.00 0.74
C LEU A 32 -1.92 -10.54 1.13
N GLY A 33 -1.46 -9.72 0.20
CA GLY A 33 -1.26 -8.31 0.46
C GLY A 33 -0.52 -7.58 -0.63
N ILE A 34 -0.40 -6.28 -0.39
CA ILE A 34 0.14 -5.30 -1.31
C ILE A 34 1.18 -4.47 -0.57
N VAL A 35 2.26 -4.15 -1.26
CA VAL A 35 3.30 -3.25 -0.78
C VAL A 35 3.52 -2.13 -1.81
N PHE A 36 3.46 -0.88 -1.35
CA PHE A 36 3.71 0.28 -2.18
C PHE A 36 5.20 0.46 -2.47
N ASP A 37 5.53 0.96 -3.66
CA ASP A 37 6.89 1.38 -3.99
C ASP A 37 7.26 2.61 -3.16
N ASP A 38 8.40 2.56 -2.50
CA ASP A 38 8.87 3.62 -1.60
C ASP A 38 10.40 3.59 -1.55
N ASP A 39 11.04 4.73 -1.78
CA ASP A 39 12.50 4.87 -1.81
C ASP A 39 13.14 4.54 -0.45
N ASP A 40 12.41 4.71 0.65
CA ASP A 40 12.91 4.40 2.00
C ASP A 40 13.12 2.89 2.19
N VAL A 41 12.47 2.03 1.40
CA VAL A 41 12.76 0.59 1.39
C VAL A 41 14.21 0.36 0.94
N VAL A 42 14.65 1.07 -0.10
CA VAL A 42 16.04 0.97 -0.61
C VAL A 42 17.02 1.60 0.38
N ARG A 43 16.69 2.80 0.91
CA ARG A 43 17.56 3.47 1.89
C ARG A 43 17.76 2.65 3.15
N SER A 44 16.69 2.04 3.68
CA SER A 44 16.72 1.23 4.89
C SER A 44 17.53 -0.06 4.68
N SER A 45 17.35 -0.73 3.54
CA SER A 45 18.17 -1.88 3.14
C SER A 45 19.67 -1.54 3.11
N ASN A 46 20.06 -0.39 2.55
CA ASN A 46 21.46 0.04 2.50
C ASN A 46 22.03 0.43 3.87
N LYS A 47 21.19 0.86 4.81
CA LYS A 47 21.58 1.19 6.18
C LYS A 47 21.70 -0.05 7.08
N GLY A 48 21.13 -1.18 6.67
CA GLY A 48 21.07 -2.40 7.49
C GLY A 48 19.91 -2.43 8.49
N ASP A 49 19.02 -1.44 8.46
CA ASP A 49 17.85 -1.37 9.34
C ASP A 49 16.58 -1.74 8.56
N PRO A 50 15.74 -2.68 9.02
CA PRO A 50 14.53 -3.04 8.31
C PRO A 50 13.48 -1.91 8.25
N ILE A 51 12.90 -1.66 7.06
CA ILE A 51 11.84 -0.64 6.89
C ILE A 51 10.63 -0.84 7.81
N VAL A 52 10.35 -2.09 8.20
CA VAL A 52 9.23 -2.46 9.08
C VAL A 52 9.30 -1.82 10.47
N LEU A 53 10.48 -1.32 10.89
CA LEU A 53 10.66 -0.59 12.14
C LEU A 53 10.09 0.84 12.09
N ASN A 54 9.83 1.39 10.90
CA ASN A 54 9.21 2.69 10.73
C ASN A 54 7.67 2.54 10.59
N PRO A 55 6.86 2.78 11.62
CA PRO A 55 5.41 2.57 11.56
C PRO A 55 4.66 3.60 10.68
N LYS A 56 5.29 4.74 10.39
CA LYS A 56 4.72 5.80 9.57
C LYS A 56 4.86 5.53 8.07
N ASN A 57 5.77 4.63 7.68
CA ASN A 57 6.00 4.33 6.27
C ASN A 57 4.90 3.38 5.72
N PRO A 58 4.31 3.66 4.56
CA PRO A 58 3.24 2.85 3.99
C PRO A 58 3.70 1.45 3.53
N ALA A 59 4.94 1.31 3.04
CA ALA A 59 5.50 0.00 2.71
C ALA A 59 5.67 -0.86 3.98
N SER A 60 6.13 -0.25 5.08
CA SER A 60 6.18 -0.91 6.40
C SER A 60 4.82 -1.44 6.84
N GLN A 61 3.76 -0.63 6.72
CA GLN A 61 2.40 -1.09 7.03
C GLN A 61 1.97 -2.26 6.15
N GLY A 62 2.30 -2.24 4.85
CA GLY A 62 2.05 -3.34 3.92
C GLY A 62 2.68 -4.65 4.39
N TYR A 63 3.98 -4.63 4.69
CA TYR A 63 4.70 -5.79 5.21
C TYR A 63 4.12 -6.31 6.55
N ARG A 64 3.80 -5.41 7.49
CA ARG A 64 3.23 -5.80 8.79
C ARG A 64 1.84 -6.43 8.64
N ASN A 65 1.00 -5.89 7.75
CA ASN A 65 -0.32 -6.46 7.47
C ASN A 65 -0.21 -7.85 6.82
N ILE A 66 0.75 -8.05 5.93
CA ILE A 66 1.06 -9.37 5.34
C ILE A 66 1.45 -10.35 6.44
N ALA A 67 2.38 -9.98 7.33
CA ALA A 67 2.80 -10.82 8.44
C ALA A 67 1.62 -11.22 9.34
N ARG A 68 0.75 -10.27 9.71
CA ARG A 68 -0.46 -10.54 10.50
C ARG A 68 -1.41 -11.53 9.81
N ARG A 69 -1.59 -11.42 8.48
CA ARG A 69 -2.41 -12.38 7.71
C ARG A 69 -1.75 -13.75 7.52
N ILE A 70 -0.42 -13.83 7.58
CA ILE A 70 0.29 -15.11 7.63
C ILE A 70 0.02 -15.78 8.98
N LEU A 71 -0.02 -15.01 10.07
CA LEU A 71 -0.36 -15.48 11.42
C LEU A 71 -1.85 -15.76 11.64
N GLY A 72 -2.69 -15.60 10.61
CA GLY A 72 -4.13 -15.91 10.66
C GLY A 72 -5.04 -14.75 11.05
N GLU A 73 -4.51 -13.54 11.24
CA GLU A 73 -5.34 -12.38 11.55
C GLU A 73 -6.07 -11.85 10.30
N THR A 74 -7.33 -11.44 10.48
CA THR A 74 -8.11 -10.77 9.44
C THR A 74 -7.81 -9.28 9.43
N VAL A 75 -6.97 -8.84 8.50
CA VAL A 75 -6.61 -7.42 8.33
C VAL A 75 -7.12 -6.91 6.97
N PRO A 76 -7.84 -5.77 6.90
CA PRO A 76 -8.27 -5.17 5.63
C PRO A 76 -7.09 -4.87 4.71
N LEU A 77 -7.26 -5.07 3.40
CA LEU A 77 -6.25 -4.68 2.42
C LEU A 77 -6.07 -3.15 2.45
N MET A 78 -4.83 -2.69 2.22
CA MET A 78 -4.55 -1.26 2.17
C MET A 78 -5.31 -0.64 1.00
N THR A 79 -6.14 0.35 1.28
CA THR A 79 -6.96 0.99 0.25
C THR A 79 -6.14 2.01 -0.53
N LEU A 80 -6.30 2.00 -1.84
CA LEU A 80 -5.71 2.96 -2.79
C LEU A 80 -6.45 4.31 -2.81
N THR A 81 -7.58 4.40 -2.10
CA THR A 81 -8.50 5.53 -2.18
C THR A 81 -7.80 6.81 -1.67
N LYS A 82 -7.96 7.91 -2.41
CA LYS A 82 -7.63 9.25 -1.89
C LYS A 82 -8.54 9.49 -0.69
N GLU A 83 -7.98 9.96 0.42
CA GLU A 83 -8.79 10.61 1.45
C GLU A 83 -9.58 11.70 0.73
N LYS A 84 -10.91 11.53 0.64
CA LYS A 84 -11.77 12.59 0.09
C LYS A 84 -11.53 13.81 0.97
N PRO A 85 -11.20 14.99 0.40
CA PRO A 85 -11.04 16.19 1.23
C PRO A 85 -12.34 16.37 2.01
N THR A 86 -12.21 16.37 3.34
CA THR A 86 -13.33 16.57 4.25
C THR A 86 -14.01 17.89 3.87
N PHE A 87 -15.34 17.94 3.85
CA PHE A 87 -16.12 19.11 3.41
C PHE A 87 -15.63 20.43 4.06
N TRP A 88 -15.13 20.34 5.30
CA TRP A 88 -14.47 21.41 6.05
C TRP A 88 -13.18 21.98 5.40
N GLN A 89 -12.33 21.16 4.79
CA GLN A 89 -11.11 21.62 4.09
C GLN A 89 -11.44 22.47 2.85
N LYS A 90 -12.56 22.21 2.16
CA LYS A 90 -13.02 23.04 1.03
C LYS A 90 -13.56 24.40 1.47
N ILE A 91 -14.19 24.47 2.64
CA ILE A 91 -14.82 25.70 3.15
C ILE A 91 -13.80 26.63 3.84
N PHE A 92 -12.82 26.07 4.56
CA PHE A 92 -11.85 26.86 5.34
C PHE A 92 -10.47 27.02 4.66
N GLY A 93 -10.23 26.34 3.53
CA GLY A 93 -8.92 26.29 2.87
C GLY A 93 -8.58 27.46 1.93
N LYS A 94 -9.44 28.48 1.78
CA LYS A 94 -9.16 29.68 0.97
C LYS A 94 -9.12 30.94 1.83
N ARG A 95 -8.10 31.06 2.68
CA ARG A 95 -7.59 32.36 3.18
C ARG A 95 -6.08 32.26 3.46
N LYS A 96 -5.29 32.45 2.40
CA LYS A 96 -4.11 33.32 2.33
C LYS A 96 -3.66 33.42 0.89
#